data_AF-A0AAW7BI01-F1
#
_entry.id   AF-A0AAW7BI01-F1
#
_cell.length_a   1.000
_cell.length_b   1.000
_cell.length_c   1.000
_cell.angle_alpha   90.00
_cell.angle_beta   90.00
_cell.angle_gamma   90.00
#
_symmetry.space_group_name_H-M   'P 1'
#
loop_
_entity.id
_entity.type
_entity.pdbx_description
1 polymer ?
#
loop_
_entity_poly.entity_id
_entity_poly.type
_entity_poly.pdbx_seq_one_letter_code
_entity_poly.pdbx_strand_id
1 'polypeptide(L)' 'MNRALALLFMTLPLWLVGCASQPAPQQEPYSDEQVKSFALKMLGASNMSDELYAKYRRALTEPHEDGRSGS' A
#
# COMPACT_ATOMS: atom_id res chain seq x y z
N MET A 1 -15.74 46.18 13.82
CA MET A 1 -14.84 45.37 12.95
C MET A 1 -14.41 44.05 13.58
N ASN A 2 -14.37 43.93 14.91
CA ASN A 2 -13.79 42.75 15.58
C ASN A 2 -14.68 41.49 15.57
N ARG A 3 -16.01 41.65 15.43
CA ARG A 3 -16.96 40.50 15.41
C ARG A 3 -16.83 39.64 14.14
N ALA A 4 -16.62 40.26 12.98
CA ALA A 4 -16.44 39.53 11.72
C ALA A 4 -15.13 38.75 11.71
N LEU A 5 -14.05 39.35 12.23
CA LEU A 5 -12.76 38.69 12.39
C LEU A 5 -12.85 37.48 13.34
N ALA A 6 -13.56 37.63 14.46
CA ALA A 6 -13.78 36.55 15.42
C ALA A 6 -14.59 35.38 14.83
N LEU A 7 -15.60 35.67 14.01
CA LEU A 7 -16.37 34.65 13.28
C LEU A 7 -15.52 33.92 12.25
N LEU A 8 -14.62 34.63 11.56
CA LEU A 8 -13.72 34.03 10.58
C LEU A 8 -12.70 33.10 11.26
N PHE A 9 -12.13 33.52 12.39
CA PHE A 9 -11.24 32.68 13.19
C PHE A 9 -11.94 31.44 13.79
N MET A 10 -13.22 31.54 14.15
CA MET A 10 -14.01 30.41 14.64
C MET A 10 -14.38 29.41 13.54
N THR A 11 -14.63 29.88 12.31
CA THR A 11 -15.15 29.03 11.23
C THR A 11 -14.06 28.39 10.38
N LEU A 12 -12.91 29.05 10.22
CA LEU A 12 -11.76 28.51 9.47
C LEU A 12 -11.31 27.10 9.91
N PRO A 13 -11.15 26.78 11.22
CA PRO A 13 -10.71 25.46 11.63
C PRO A 13 -11.74 24.36 11.34
N LEU A 14 -13.04 24.67 11.36
CA LEU A 14 -14.08 23.69 10.98
C LEU A 14 -13.98 23.28 9.50
N TRP A 15 -13.64 24.22 8.62
CA TRP A 15 -13.45 23.93 7.20
C TRP A 15 -12.16 23.12 6.94
N LEU A 16 -11.10 23.39 7.70
CA LEU A 16 -9.82 22.69 7.58
C LEU A 16 -9.89 21.24 8.07
N VAL A 17 -10.70 20.94 9.10
CA VAL A 17 -10.91 19.57 9.58
C VAL A 17 -11.51 18.66 8.49
N GLY A 18 -12.38 19.20 7.63
CA GLY A 18 -12.94 18.45 6.51
C GLY A 18 -11.89 18.09 5.44
N CYS A 19 -10.87 18.93 5.22
CA CYS A 19 -9.80 18.67 4.27
C CYS A 19 -8.76 17.68 4.79
N ALA A 20 -8.60 17.55 6.11
CA ALA A 20 -7.67 16.61 6.74
C ALA A 20 -8.29 15.24 7.05
N SER A 21 -9.61 15.09 6.87
CA SER A 21 -10.31 13.83 7.09
C SER A 21 -10.09 12.90 5.90
N GLN A 22 -8.88 12.31 5.82
CA GLN A 22 -8.68 11.15 4.97
C GLN A 22 -9.43 9.98 5.64
N PRO A 23 -10.41 9.36 4.97
CA PRO A 23 -11.05 8.17 5.52
C PRO A 23 -9.97 7.15 5.82
N ALA A 24 -10.05 6.52 7.00
CA ALA A 24 -9.11 5.47 7.38
C ALA A 24 -9.04 4.46 6.23
N PRO A 25 -7.84 4.15 5.71
CA PRO A 25 -7.73 3.19 4.63
C PRO A 25 -8.33 1.87 5.14
N GLN A 26 -9.46 1.46 4.55
CA GLN A 26 -9.97 0.10 4.69
C GLN A 26 -9.07 -0.79 3.84
N GLN A 27 -7.84 -0.96 4.29
CA GLN A 27 -6.86 -1.74 3.57
C GLN A 27 -6.88 -3.14 4.16
N GLU A 28 -7.82 -3.95 3.66
CA GLU A 28 -7.75 -5.39 3.83
C GLU A 28 -6.34 -5.87 3.41
N PRO A 29 -5.68 -6.71 4.20
CA PRO A 29 -4.40 -7.29 3.82
C PRO A 29 -4.51 -7.94 2.44
N TYR A 30 -3.53 -7.68 1.57
CA TYR A 30 -3.48 -8.37 0.28
C TYR A 30 -3.29 -9.86 0.51
N SER A 31 -4.09 -10.68 -0.17
CA SER A 31 -3.88 -12.14 -0.19
C SER A 31 -2.54 -12.48 -0.85
N ASP A 32 -1.97 -13.63 -0.51
CA ASP A 32 -0.70 -14.10 -1.09
C ASP A 32 -0.71 -14.13 -2.62
N GLU A 33 -1.84 -14.49 -3.24
CA GLU A 33 -2.01 -14.47 -4.70
C GLU A 33 -1.93 -13.06 -5.31
N GLN A 34 -2.47 -12.06 -4.60
CA GLN A 34 -2.39 -10.66 -5.00
C GLN A 34 -0.97 -10.15 -4.89
N VAL A 35 -0.26 -10.52 -3.81
CA VAL A 35 1.15 -10.15 -3.62
C VAL A 35 2.03 -10.83 -4.69
N LYS A 36 1.83 -12.12 -4.95
CA LYS A 36 2.59 -12.90 -5.93
C LYS A 36 2.37 -12.39 -7.36
N SER A 37 1.12 -12.15 -7.75
CA SER A 37 0.81 -11.61 -9.09
C SER A 37 1.39 -10.21 -9.29
N PHE A 38 1.32 -9.35 -8.26
CA PHE A 38 1.94 -8.03 -8.28
C PHE A 38 3.46 -8.13 -8.42
N ALA A 39 4.11 -8.97 -7.61
CA ALA A 39 5.56 -9.17 -7.64
C ALA A 39 6.04 -9.67 -9.00
N LEU A 40 5.35 -10.64 -9.60
CA LEU A 40 5.67 -11.15 -10.94
C LEU A 40 5.50 -10.10 -12.03
N LYS A 41 4.47 -9.24 -11.93
CA LYS A 41 4.27 -8.11 -12.84
C LYS A 41 5.42 -7.11 -12.76
N MET A 42 5.81 -6.72 -11.56
CA MET A 42 6.94 -5.80 -11.36
C MET A 42 8.26 -6.41 -11.82
N LEU A 43 8.47 -7.70 -11.55
CA LEU A 43 9.64 -8.44 -12.00
C LEU A 43 9.73 -8.44 -13.53
N GLY A 44 8.63 -8.71 -14.23
CA GLY A 44 8.58 -8.71 -15.70
C GLY A 44 8.81 -7.34 -16.35
N ALA A 45 8.57 -6.24 -15.64
CA ALA A 45 8.80 -4.88 -16.13
C ALA A 45 10.23 -4.36 -15.84
N SER A 46 11.02 -5.09 -15.06
CA SER A 46 12.34 -4.66 -14.64
C SER A 46 13.41 -4.92 -15.72
N ASN A 47 14.42 -4.06 -15.77
CA ASN A 47 15.57 -4.22 -16.68
C ASN A 47 16.71 -4.96 -15.96
N MET A 48 16.57 -6.28 -15.78
CA MET A 48 17.56 -7.14 -15.13
C MET A 48 18.11 -8.20 -16.09
N SER A 49 19.24 -8.80 -15.74
CA SER A 49 19.80 -9.92 -16.51
C SER A 49 18.92 -11.16 -16.43
N ASP A 50 18.98 -12.00 -17.46
CA ASP A 50 18.19 -13.23 -17.55
C ASP A 50 18.43 -14.17 -16.35
N GLU A 51 19.68 -14.26 -15.89
CA GLU A 51 20.04 -15.06 -14.71
C GLU A 51 19.33 -14.56 -13.45
N LEU A 52 19.35 -13.23 -13.25
CA LEU A 52 18.75 -12.61 -12.09
C LEU A 52 17.22 -12.69 -12.14
N TYR A 53 16.65 -12.51 -13.33
CA TYR A 53 15.22 -12.71 -13.58
C TYR A 53 14.78 -14.14 -13.28
N ALA A 54 15.50 -15.14 -13.79
CA ALA A 54 15.19 -16.54 -13.56
C ALA A 54 15.23 -16.89 -12.07
N LYS A 55 16.25 -16.40 -11.35
CA LYS A 55 16.37 -16.59 -9.89
C LYS A 55 15.16 -16.05 -9.13
N TYR A 56 14.76 -14.81 -9.40
CA TYR A 56 13.63 -14.20 -8.69
C TYR A 56 12.28 -14.78 -9.11
N ARG A 57 12.10 -15.09 -10.39
CA ARG A 57 10.88 -15.74 -10.88
C ARG A 57 10.69 -17.10 -10.21
N ARG A 58 11.77 -17.87 -10.08
CA ARG A 58 11.78 -19.15 -9.37
C ARG A 58 11.34 -18.97 -7.91
N ALA A 59 11.96 -18.05 -7.18
CA ALA A 59 11.61 -17.77 -5.79
C ALA A 59 10.14 -17.33 -5.58
N LEU A 60 9.55 -16.64 -6.56
CA LEU A 60 8.13 -16.22 -6.51
C LEU A 60 7.15 -17.33 -6.91
N THR A 61 7.59 -18.33 -7.67
CA THR A 61 6.69 -19.35 -8.25
C THR A 61 6.76 -20.68 -7.53
N GLU A 62 7.94 -21.05 -7.01
CA GLU A 62 8.11 -22.27 -6.23
C GLU A 62 7.35 -22.17 -4.90
N PRO A 63 6.67 -23.25 -4.48
CA PRO A 63 6.05 -23.29 -3.17
C PRO A 63 7.14 -23.10 -2.11
N HIS A 64 6.92 -22.15 -1.21
CA HIS A 64 7.77 -22.02 -0.04
C HIS A 64 7.45 -23.23 0.85
N GLU A 65 8.42 -24.12 1.02
CA GLU A 65 8.39 -25.11 2.09
C GLU A 65 8.58 -24.34 3.40
N ASP A 66 7.54 -23.63 3.84
CA ASP A 66 7.45 -23.16 5.21
C ASP A 66 7.56 -24.42 6.05
N GLY A 67 8.61 -24.53 6.86
CA GLY A 67 8.83 -25.62 7.82
C GLY A 67 7.79 -25.65 8.94
N ARG A 68 6.51 -25.48 8.61
CA ARG A 68 5.35 -25.61 9.49
C ARG A 68 4.52 -26.84 9.08
N SER A 69 5.20 -27.97 8.97
CA SER A 69 4.61 -29.25 9.35
C SER A 69 4.82 -29.40 10.85
N GLY A 70 3.79 -29.07 11.63
CA GLY A 70 3.84 -29.15 13.09
C GLY A 70 2.48 -28.83 13.70
N SER A 71 1.72 -29.89 13.90
CA SER A 71 0.43 -29.99 14.59
C SER A 71 0.47 -29.53 16.05
#